data_AF-A0A4R9KCS0-F1
#
_entry.id   AF-A0A4R9KCS0-F1
#
_cell.length_a   1.000
_cell.length_b   1.000
_cell.length_c   1.000
_cell.angle_alpha   90.00
_cell.angle_beta   90.00
_cell.angle_gamma   90.00
#
_symmetry.space_group_name_H-M   'P 1'
#
loop_
_entity.id
_entity.type
_entity.pdbx_description
1 polymer ?
#
loop_
_entity_poly.entity_id
_entity_poly.type
_entity_poly.pdbx_seq_one_letter_code
_entity_poly.pdbx_strand_id
1 'polypeptide(L)'
;MILFYIAAGFAHFLIPEFYYKMMPSYLPFHYELNIIAGVTEIILGLLLIPKATRTKAAWGIILLLIAVFPANIQMSMNAYNSNDPKFILTLFRLPFQILFIAWAWLFTKNK
;
A
#
# COMPACT_ATOMS: atom_id res chain seq x y z
N MET A 1 0.96 1.31 -12.59
CA MET A 1 0.20 1.83 -11.44
C MET A 1 -1.23 1.27 -11.37
N ILE A 2 -2.09 1.47 -12.38
CA ILE A 2 -3.50 1.04 -12.34
C ILE A 2 -3.67 -0.45 -12.00
N LEU A 3 -3.13 -1.34 -12.85
CA LEU A 3 -3.22 -2.80 -12.64
C LEU A 3 -2.60 -3.24 -11.30
N PHE A 4 -1.52 -2.57 -10.89
CA PHE A 4 -0.83 -2.88 -9.64
C PHE A 4 -1.72 -2.61 -8.42
N TYR A 5 -2.34 -1.44 -8.32
CA TYR A 5 -3.24 -1.12 -7.19
C TYR A 5 -4.52 -1.95 -7.20
N ILE A 6 -5.06 -2.26 -8.38
CA ILE A 6 -6.23 -3.14 -8.47
C ILE A 6 -5.85 -4.55 -7.97
N ALA A 7 -4.73 -5.11 -8.43
CA ALA A 7 -4.27 -6.43 -8.00
C ALA A 7 -3.90 -6.47 -6.51
N ALA A 8 -3.22 -5.43 -6.00
CA ALA A 8 -2.91 -5.28 -4.58
C ALA A 8 -4.19 -5.22 -3.73
N GLY A 9 -5.18 -4.45 -4.18
CA GLY A 9 -6.46 -4.34 -3.49
C GLY A 9 -7.23 -5.66 -3.45
N PHE A 10 -7.18 -6.48 -4.51
CA PHE A 10 -7.72 -7.84 -4.46
C PHE A 10 -6.94 -8.76 -3.50
N ALA A 11 -5.62 -8.60 -3.40
CA ALA A 11 -4.81 -9.41 -2.49
C ALA A 11 -5.20 -9.23 -1.02
N HIS A 12 -5.69 -8.06 -0.60
CA HIS A 12 -6.24 -7.84 0.74
C HIS A 12 -7.39 -8.80 1.10
N PHE A 13 -8.14 -9.29 0.12
CA PHE A 13 -9.24 -10.24 0.31
C PHE A 13 -8.81 -11.70 0.08
N LEU A 14 -7.83 -11.93 -0.80
CA LEU A 14 -7.35 -13.28 -1.13
C LEU A 14 -6.40 -13.85 -0.08
N ILE A 15 -5.55 -13.00 0.52
CA ILE A 15 -4.53 -13.40 1.50
C ILE A 15 -4.56 -12.49 2.75
N PRO A 16 -5.71 -12.32 3.42
CA PRO A 16 -5.89 -11.35 4.52
C PRO A 16 -4.94 -11.59 5.70
N GLU A 17 -4.66 -12.85 6.03
CA GLU A 17 -3.74 -13.25 7.11
C GLU A 17 -2.33 -12.67 6.97
N PHE A 18 -1.87 -12.48 5.73
CA PHE A 18 -0.59 -11.84 5.47
C PHE A 18 -0.60 -10.39 5.94
N TYR A 19 -1.67 -9.66 5.65
CA TYR A 19 -1.81 -8.24 5.99
C TYR A 19 -2.01 -8.03 7.49
N TYR A 20 -2.81 -8.86 8.17
CA TYR A 20 -3.02 -8.76 9.62
C TYR A 20 -1.70 -8.86 10.39
N LYS A 21 -0.82 -9.77 9.98
CA LYS A 21 0.50 -9.95 10.61
C LYS A 21 1.47 -8.77 10.37
N MET A 22 1.23 -7.98 9.31
CA MET A 22 2.03 -6.79 9.03
C MET A 22 1.56 -5.57 9.82
N MET A 23 0.30 -5.54 10.23
CA MET A 23 -0.27 -4.37 10.89
C MET A 23 0.32 -4.18 12.30
N PRO A 24 0.73 -2.95 12.65
CA PRO A 24 1.20 -2.64 13.99
C PRO A 24 0.17 -2.97 15.06
N SER A 25 0.63 -3.52 16.18
CA SER A 25 -0.24 -3.93 17.30
C SER A 25 -0.96 -2.76 17.97
N TYR A 26 -0.48 -1.53 17.82
CA TYR A 26 -1.12 -0.32 18.36
C TYR A 26 -2.36 0.12 17.54
N LEU A 27 -2.53 -0.37 16.31
CA LEU A 27 -3.74 -0.09 15.52
C LEU A 27 -4.85 -1.05 15.93
N PRO A 28 -6.01 -0.55 16.40
CA PRO A 28 -7.17 -1.40 16.62
C PRO A 28 -7.83 -1.76 15.26
N PHE A 29 -8.69 -2.79 15.25
CA PHE A 29 -9.54 -3.11 14.08
C PHE A 29 -8.77 -3.51 12.80
N HIS A 30 -7.81 -4.42 12.92
CA HIS A 30 -7.00 -4.89 11.78
C HIS A 30 -7.85 -5.45 10.62
N TYR A 31 -8.96 -6.12 10.93
CA TYR A 31 -9.87 -6.69 9.94
C TYR A 31 -10.52 -5.59 9.09
N GLU A 32 -11.12 -4.61 9.73
CA GLU A 32 -11.84 -3.51 9.11
C GLU A 32 -10.89 -2.61 8.32
N LEU A 33 -9.73 -2.28 8.90
CA LEU A 33 -8.71 -1.47 8.26
C LEU A 33 -8.14 -2.14 7.00
N ASN A 34 -7.95 -3.46 7.02
CA ASN A 34 -7.51 -4.22 5.86
C ASN A 34 -8.54 -4.16 4.72
N ILE A 35 -9.83 -4.31 5.03
CA ILE A 35 -10.92 -4.19 4.04
C ILE A 35 -10.95 -2.77 3.47
N ILE A 36 -10.91 -1.76 4.34
CA ILE A 36 -10.92 -0.35 3.92
C ILE A 36 -9.74 -0.06 3.00
N ALA A 37 -8.53 -0.52 3.35
CA ALA A 37 -7.34 -0.36 2.53
C ALA A 37 -7.51 -1.04 1.16
N GLY A 38 -7.93 -2.31 1.13
CA GLY A 38 -8.14 -3.07 -0.10
C GLY A 38 -9.18 -2.43 -1.03
N VAL A 39 -10.34 -2.01 -0.49
CA VAL A 39 -11.35 -1.28 -1.26
C VAL A 39 -10.80 0.04 -1.79
N THR A 40 -10.07 0.79 -0.96
CA THR A 40 -9.49 2.08 -1.33
C THR A 40 -8.47 1.93 -2.46
N GLU A 41 -7.63 0.89 -2.43
CA GLU A 41 -6.68 0.59 -3.51
C GLU A 41 -7.37 0.33 -4.85
N ILE A 42 -8.43 -0.49 -4.85
CA ILE A 42 -9.19 -0.80 -6.06
C ILE A 42 -9.83 0.48 -6.61
N ILE A 43 -10.50 1.26 -5.76
CA ILE A 43 -11.17 2.50 -6.16
C ILE A 43 -10.16 3.49 -6.73
N LEU A 44 -9.05 3.74 -6.04
CA LEU A 44 -8.02 4.67 -6.51
C LEU A 44 -7.36 4.19 -7.81
N GLY A 45 -7.13 2.88 -7.94
CA GLY A 45 -6.64 2.26 -9.17
C GLY A 45 -7.57 2.52 -10.35
N LEU A 46 -8.88 2.34 -10.17
CA LEU A 46 -9.89 2.63 -11.19
C LEU A 46 -9.98 4.14 -11.50
N LEU A 47 -9.91 5.00 -10.49
CA LEU A 47 -9.98 6.46 -10.64
C LEU A 47 -8.74 7.07 -11.33
N LEU A 48 -7.65 6.32 -11.49
CA LEU A 48 -6.52 6.73 -12.33
C LEU A 48 -6.81 6.61 -13.84
N ILE A 49 -7.81 5.83 -14.26
CA ILE A 49 -8.15 5.63 -15.68
C ILE A 49 -8.65 6.94 -16.31
N PRO A 50 -9.72 7.59 -15.79
CA PRO A 50 -10.24 8.82 -16.39
C PRO A 50 -9.29 9.99 -16.14
N LYS A 51 -9.01 10.80 -17.17
CA LYS A 51 -8.15 12.00 -17.03
C LYS A 51 -8.69 12.98 -15.99
N ALA A 52 -10.01 13.13 -15.89
CA ALA A 52 -10.67 14.06 -14.97
C ALA A 52 -10.43 13.74 -13.47
N THR A 53 -10.25 12.46 -13.12
CA THR A 53 -10.08 12.01 -11.73
C THR A 53 -8.63 11.66 -11.40
N ARG A 54 -7.77 11.50 -12.40
CA ARG A 54 -6.39 11.04 -12.28
C ARG A 54 -5.56 11.81 -11.25
N THR A 55 -5.63 13.13 -11.24
CA THR A 55 -4.89 13.96 -10.28
C THR A 55 -5.34 13.70 -8.84
N LYS A 56 -6.66 13.59 -8.60
CA LYS A 56 -7.21 13.28 -7.27
C LYS A 56 -6.85 11.86 -6.85
N ALA A 57 -6.93 10.90 -7.76
CA ALA A 57 -6.55 9.51 -7.52
C ALA A 57 -5.06 9.37 -7.18
N ALA A 58 -4.18 10.09 -7.90
CA ALA A 58 -2.75 10.11 -7.62
C ALA A 58 -2.44 10.65 -6.21
N TRP A 59 -3.10 11.73 -5.79
CA TRP A 59 -2.99 12.23 -4.41
C TRP A 59 -3.53 11.23 -3.38
N GLY A 60 -4.66 10.59 -3.66
CA GLY A 60 -5.21 9.54 -2.82
C GLY A 60 -4.24 8.37 -2.64
N ILE A 61 -3.56 7.96 -3.72
CA ILE A 61 -2.54 6.91 -3.69
C ILE A 61 -1.35 7.33 -2.83
N ILE A 62 -0.88 8.57 -2.96
CA ILE A 62 0.21 9.09 -2.12
C ILE A 62 -0.16 9.02 -0.64
N LEU A 63 -1.36 9.50 -0.28
CA LEU A 63 -1.84 9.47 1.10
C LEU A 63 -1.99 8.04 1.63
N LEU A 64 -2.52 7.13 0.81
CA LEU A 64 -2.63 5.72 1.15
C LEU A 64 -1.25 5.10 1.40
N LEU A 65 -0.29 5.33 0.50
CA LEU A 65 1.08 4.85 0.67
C LEU A 65 1.71 5.39 1.95
N ILE A 66 1.48 6.67 2.30
CA ILE A 66 1.97 7.21 3.57
C ILE A 66 1.29 6.50 4.76
N ALA A 67 -0.02 6.26 4.68
CA ALA A 67 -0.77 5.61 5.75
C ALA A 67 -0.35 4.15 6.00
N VAL A 68 -0.01 3.39 4.96
CA VAL A 68 0.43 1.98 5.09
C VAL A 68 1.94 1.84 5.35
N PHE A 69 2.71 2.92 5.25
CA PHE A 69 4.17 2.90 5.49
C PHE A 69 4.57 2.35 6.87
N PRO A 70 3.90 2.72 7.99
CA PRO A 70 4.19 2.13 9.30
C PRO A 70 4.04 0.61 9.34
N ALA A 71 3.08 0.04 8.60
CA ALA A 71 2.92 -1.41 8.53
C ALA A 71 4.07 -2.10 7.78
N ASN A 72 4.61 -1.48 6.73
CA ASN A 72 5.79 -2.01 6.04
C ASN A 72 7.07 -1.90 6.89
N ILE A 73 7.19 -0.86 7.72
CA ILE A 73 8.27 -0.77 8.72
C ILE A 73 8.12 -1.91 9.74
N GLN A 74 6.94 -2.08 10.32
CA GLN A 74 6.68 -3.13 11.32
C GLN A 74 6.96 -4.53 10.75
N MET A 75 6.55 -4.80 9.51
CA MET A 75 6.89 -6.05 8.84
C MET A 75 8.40 -6.27 8.74
N SER A 76 9.16 -5.22 8.41
CA SER A 76 10.62 -5.30 8.32
C SER A 76 11.26 -5.52 9.69
N MET A 77 10.75 -4.87 10.74
CA MET A 77 11.16 -5.11 12.13
C MET A 77 10.85 -6.54 12.59
N ASN A 78 9.65 -7.04 12.26
CA ASN A 78 9.25 -8.41 12.59
C ASN A 78 10.17 -9.43 11.90
N ALA A 79 10.42 -9.26 10.60
CA ALA A 79 11.31 -10.13 9.83
C ALA A 79 12.76 -10.11 10.35
N TYR A 80 13.25 -8.94 10.79
CA TYR A 80 14.55 -8.82 11.43
C TYR A 80 14.60 -9.58 12.76
N ASN A 81 13.62 -9.36 13.63
CA ASN A 81 13.56 -9.97 14.95
C ASN A 81 13.39 -11.49 14.90
N SER A 82 12.69 -12.02 13.87
CA SER A 82 12.47 -13.45 13.69
C SER A 82 13.56 -14.15 12.87
N ASN A 83 14.63 -13.45 12.47
CA ASN A 83 15.64 -13.96 11.51
C ASN A 83 14.99 -14.55 10.24
N ASP A 84 13.92 -13.92 9.73
CA ASP A 84 13.26 -14.38 8.52
C ASP A 84 14.19 -14.16 7.31
N PRO A 85 14.46 -15.18 6.48
CA PRO A 85 15.27 -15.03 5.26
C PRO A 85 14.70 -13.97 4.28
N LYS A 86 13.42 -13.61 4.41
CA LYS A 86 12.76 -12.56 3.64
C LYS A 86 13.03 -11.15 4.15
N PHE A 87 13.80 -10.95 5.23
CA PHE A 87 14.11 -9.62 5.78
C PHE A 87 14.64 -8.66 4.71
N ILE A 88 15.53 -9.13 3.84
CA ILE A 88 16.08 -8.32 2.74
C ILE A 88 14.96 -7.86 1.78
N LEU A 89 14.02 -8.76 1.45
CA LEU A 89 12.87 -8.43 0.60
C LEU A 89 11.95 -7.39 1.27
N THR A 90 11.67 -7.53 2.57
CA THR A 90 10.84 -6.58 3.31
C THR A 90 11.53 -5.22 3.42
N LEU A 91 12.84 -5.20 3.62
CA LEU A 91 13.64 -3.99 3.66
C LEU A 91 13.60 -3.23 2.33
N PHE A 92 13.71 -3.94 1.20
CA PHE A 92 13.60 -3.34 -0.14
C PHE A 92 12.23 -2.71 -0.39
N ARG A 93 11.14 -3.19 0.23
CA ARG A 93 9.81 -2.58 0.06
C ARG A 93 9.78 -1.12 0.49
N LEU A 94 10.56 -0.73 1.51
CA LEU A 94 10.59 0.64 2.03
C LEU A 94 11.04 1.68 0.98
N PRO A 95 12.23 1.56 0.34
CA PRO A 95 12.61 2.46 -0.74
C PRO A 95 11.71 2.33 -1.96
N PHE A 96 11.23 1.12 -2.30
CA PHE A 96 10.28 0.95 -3.41
C PHE A 96 8.97 1.71 -3.17
N GLN A 97 8.49 1.77 -1.94
CA GLN A 97 7.29 2.53 -1.59
C GLN A 97 7.50 4.04 -1.79
N ILE A 98 8.69 4.56 -1.46
CA ILE A 98 9.06 5.96 -1.75
C ILE A 98 9.09 6.20 -3.26
N LEU A 99 9.63 5.25 -4.04
CA LEU A 99 9.59 5.33 -5.50
C LEU A 99 8.15 5.34 -6.05
N PHE A 100 7.24 4.55 -5.46
CA PHE A 100 5.83 4.58 -5.84
C PHE A 100 5.15 5.91 -5.50
N ILE A 101 5.50 6.54 -4.37
CA ILE A 101 5.04 7.90 -4.03
C ILE A 101 5.54 8.91 -5.07
N ALA A 102 6.84 8.87 -5.40
CA ALA A 102 7.41 9.74 -6.41
C ALA A 102 6.76 9.54 -7.78
N TRP A 103 6.49 8.28 -8.17
CA TRP A 103 5.83 7.96 -9.41
C TRP A 103 4.39 8.47 -9.44
N ALA A 104 3.63 8.28 -8.36
CA ALA A 104 2.29 8.83 -8.21
C ALA A 104 2.28 10.36 -8.30
N TRP A 105 3.29 11.02 -7.72
CA TRP A 105 3.42 12.47 -7.78
C TRP A 105 3.58 13.00 -9.22
N LEU A 106 4.25 12.26 -10.12
CA LEU A 106 4.30 12.64 -11.54
C LEU A 106 2.92 12.68 -12.20
N PHE A 107 2.01 11.79 -11.80
CA PHE A 107 0.61 11.79 -12.28
C PHE A 107 -0.22 12.97 -11.73
N THR A 108 0.26 13.68 -10.70
CA THR A 108 -0.40 14.90 -10.22
C THR A 108 -0.16 16.10 -11.13
N LYS A 109 0.96 16.10 -11.87
CA LYS A 109 1.40 17.24 -12.71
C LYS A 109 0.97 17.14 -14.16
N ASN A 110 0.69 15.93 -14.65
CA ASN A 110 0.24 15.72 -16.03
C ASN A 110 -1.25 16.10 -16.17
N LYS A 111 -1.51 17.32 -16.67
CA LYS A 111 -2.80 17.73 -17.21
C LYS A 111 -3.03 17.13 -18.59
#